data_AF-A0A318B082-F1
#
_entry.id   AF-A0A318B082-F1
#
_cell.length_a   1.000
_cell.length_b   1.000
_cell.length_c   1.000
_cell.angle_alpha   90.00
_cell.angle_beta   90.00
_cell.angle_gamma   90.00
#
_symmetry.space_group_name_H-M   'P 1'
#
loop_
_entity.id
_entity.type
_entity.pdbx_description
1 polymer ?
#
loop_
_entity_poly.entity_id
_entity_poly.type
_entity_poly.pdbx_seq_one_letter_code
_entity_poly.pdbx_strand_id
1 'polypeptide(L)'
;MPKSKPPRRRLRRTSRNPKLDAAYRGVIAACEQNIGLIQRTLRDVESVAHDAPAEELASFRQEMEEGVRCWTSVRNMHLDAMQRPSEPTWPGIEKALRRAGITELKRR
;
A
#
# COMPACT_ATOMS: atom_id res chain seq x y z
N MET A 1 -49.51 11.64 28.78
CA MET A 1 -48.92 11.36 27.45
C MET A 1 -47.54 10.72 27.64
N PRO A 2 -47.30 9.47 27.19
CA PRO A 2 -45.99 8.87 27.33
C PRO A 2 -45.03 9.41 26.26
N LYS A 3 -43.88 9.96 26.68
CA LYS A 3 -42.86 10.53 25.80
C LYS A 3 -42.22 9.41 24.96
N SER A 4 -42.20 9.59 23.64
CA SER A 4 -41.62 8.66 22.68
C SER A 4 -40.11 8.48 22.92
N LYS A 5 -39.63 7.23 22.93
CA LYS A 5 -38.19 6.93 22.97
C LYS A 5 -37.49 7.60 21.78
N PRO A 6 -36.29 8.20 21.96
CA PRO A 6 -35.58 8.84 20.88
C PRO A 6 -35.26 7.81 19.78
N PRO A 7 -35.24 8.22 18.50
CA PRO A 7 -35.00 7.30 17.40
C PRO A 7 -33.64 6.64 17.61
N ARG A 8 -33.62 5.29 17.60
CA ARG A 8 -32.39 4.52 17.59
C ARG A 8 -31.64 4.87 16.31
N ARG A 9 -30.70 5.81 16.40
CA ARG A 9 -29.73 6.12 15.35
C ARG A 9 -28.99 4.82 15.07
N ARG A 10 -29.40 4.08 14.04
CA ARG A 10 -28.65 2.92 13.56
C ARG A 10 -27.25 3.44 13.26
N LEU A 11 -26.27 2.98 14.03
CA LEU A 11 -24.86 3.14 13.71
C LEU A 11 -24.70 2.58 12.30
N ARG A 12 -24.58 3.48 11.33
CA ARG A 12 -24.31 3.13 9.94
C ARG A 12 -22.99 2.37 9.99
N ARG A 13 -23.02 1.04 9.87
CA ARG A 13 -21.82 0.23 9.65
C ARG A 13 -21.02 0.99 8.62
N THR A 14 -19.82 1.39 8.99
CA THR A 14 -18.93 2.23 8.19
C THR A 14 -18.76 1.59 6.82
N SER A 15 -19.61 2.01 5.89
CA SER A 15 -19.57 1.55 4.51
C SER A 15 -18.26 2.05 3.94
N ARG A 16 -17.44 1.11 3.49
CA ARG A 16 -16.23 1.28 2.67
C ARG A 16 -16.20 2.65 1.98
N ASN A 17 -15.21 3.48 2.30
CA ASN A 17 -15.14 4.85 1.77
C ASN A 17 -14.69 4.80 0.30
N PRO A 18 -15.55 5.14 -0.67
CA PRO A 18 -15.23 4.98 -2.10
C PRO A 18 -14.04 5.85 -2.54
N LYS A 19 -13.79 6.99 -1.87
CA LYS A 19 -12.62 7.82 -2.14
C LYS A 19 -11.32 7.15 -1.70
N LEU A 20 -11.37 6.39 -0.60
CA LEU A 20 -10.23 5.65 -0.09
C LEU A 20 -9.92 4.45 -0.98
N ASP A 21 -10.95 3.73 -1.44
CA ASP A 21 -10.79 2.65 -2.42
C ASP A 21 -10.19 3.16 -3.74
N ALA A 22 -10.61 4.33 -4.22
CA ALA A 22 -10.02 4.96 -5.40
C ALA A 22 -8.55 5.33 -5.19
N ALA A 23 -8.19 5.86 -4.02
CA ALA A 23 -6.81 6.15 -3.67
C ALA A 23 -5.94 4.88 -3.63
N TYR A 24 -6.42 3.80 -3.00
CA TYR A 24 -5.71 2.51 -2.99
C TYR A 24 -5.49 1.97 -4.40
N ARG A 25 -6.51 2.00 -5.26
CA ARG A 25 -6.38 1.60 -6.67
C ARG A 25 -5.37 2.46 -7.44
N GLY A 26 -5.34 3.76 -7.19
CA GLY A 26 -4.36 4.67 -7.80
C GLY A 26 -2.93 4.31 -7.42
N VAL A 27 -2.67 4.02 -6.14
CA VAL A 27 -1.35 3.59 -5.67
C VAL A 27 -0.96 2.23 -6.26
N ILE A 28 -1.90 1.27 -6.31
CA ILE A 28 -1.66 -0.05 -6.92
C ILE A 28 -1.26 0.10 -8.39
N ALA A 29 -1.98 0.92 -9.16
CA ALA A 29 -1.66 1.17 -10.55
C ALA A 29 -0.28 1.83 -10.72
N ALA A 30 0.08 2.78 -9.86
CA ALA A 30 1.41 3.38 -9.87
C ALA A 30 2.52 2.35 -9.55
N CYS A 31 2.27 1.43 -8.61
CA CYS A 31 3.21 0.35 -8.30
C CYS A 31 3.41 -0.58 -9.51
N GLU A 32 2.33 -0.97 -10.19
CA GLU A 32 2.39 -1.81 -11.40
C GLU A 32 3.17 -1.13 -12.54
N GLN A 33 2.97 0.18 -12.73
CA GLN A 33 3.74 0.95 -13.71
C GLN A 33 5.24 0.95 -13.41
N ASN A 34 5.62 1.17 -12.14
CA ASN A 34 7.02 1.16 -11.71
C ASN A 34 7.66 -0.24 -11.84
N ILE A 35 6.95 -1.29 -11.45
CA ILE A 35 7.41 -2.68 -11.64
C ILE A 35 7.64 -2.95 -13.13
N GLY A 36 6.68 -2.58 -13.98
CA GLY A 36 6.79 -2.75 -15.43
C GLY A 36 7.94 -1.94 -16.04
N LEU A 37 8.21 -0.74 -15.52
CA LEU A 37 9.35 0.07 -15.93
C LEU A 37 10.67 -0.63 -15.59
N ILE A 38 10.86 -1.04 -14.34
CA ILE A 38 12.07 -1.74 -13.89
C ILE A 38 12.32 -3.00 -14.73
N GLN A 39 11.27 -3.80 -14.99
CA GLN A 39 11.38 -5.01 -15.81
C GLN A 39 11.73 -4.71 -17.27
N ARG A 40 11.27 -3.58 -17.84
CA ARG A 40 11.68 -3.14 -19.18
C ARG A 40 13.14 -2.72 -19.18
N THR A 41 13.54 -1.86 -18.24
CA THR A 41 14.93 -1.41 -18.12
C THR A 41 15.88 -2.59 -17.95
N LEU A 42 15.50 -3.61 -17.16
CA LEU A 42 16.28 -4.82 -17.03
C LEU A 42 16.48 -5.52 -18.38
N ARG A 43 15.42 -5.72 -19.16
CA ARG A 43 15.53 -6.32 -20.51
C ARG A 43 16.39 -5.49 -21.46
N ASP A 44 16.26 -4.17 -21.39
CA ASP A 44 17.04 -3.26 -22.24
C ASP A 44 18.54 -3.37 -21.89
N VAL A 45 18.89 -3.41 -20.60
CA VAL A 45 20.27 -3.62 -20.14
C VAL A 45 20.80 -5.01 -20.51
N GLU A 46 19.98 -6.06 -20.33
CA GLU A 46 20.35 -7.42 -20.74
C GLU A 46 20.67 -7.52 -22.24
N SER A 47 20.01 -6.72 -23.09
CA SER A 47 20.28 -6.72 -24.53
C SER A 47 21.67 -6.20 -24.89
N VAL A 48 22.25 -5.33 -24.06
CA VAL A 48 23.59 -4.73 -24.23
C VAL A 48 24.61 -5.27 -23.23
N ALA A 49 24.26 -6.31 -22.47
CA ALA A 49 25.09 -6.86 -21.40
C ALA A 49 26.47 -7.37 -21.87
N HIS A 50 26.61 -7.74 -23.15
CA HIS A 50 27.88 -8.20 -23.70
C HIS A 50 28.98 -7.11 -23.72
N ASP A 51 28.59 -5.84 -23.65
CA ASP A 51 29.51 -4.70 -23.66
C ASP A 51 29.90 -4.21 -22.25
N ALA A 52 29.35 -4.82 -21.19
CA ALA A 52 29.53 -4.37 -19.82
C ALA A 52 30.30 -5.38 -18.95
N PRO A 53 31.03 -4.91 -17.91
CA PRO A 53 31.64 -5.81 -16.93
C PRO A 53 30.60 -6.68 -16.21
N ALA A 54 30.91 -7.97 -16.05
CA ALA A 54 30.00 -8.94 -15.44
C ALA A 54 29.58 -8.57 -14.00
N GLU A 55 30.48 -7.97 -13.23
CA GLU A 55 30.21 -7.53 -11.86
C GLU A 55 29.21 -6.37 -11.81
N GLU A 56 29.32 -5.40 -12.72
CA GLU A 56 28.38 -4.28 -12.82
C GLU A 56 26.98 -4.76 -13.20
N LEU A 57 26.88 -5.72 -14.13
CA LEU A 57 25.61 -6.33 -14.50
C LEU A 57 24.98 -7.13 -13.35
N ALA A 58 25.78 -7.87 -12.60
CA ALA A 58 25.30 -8.61 -11.43
C ALA A 58 24.75 -7.65 -10.36
N SER A 59 25.47 -6.56 -10.09
CA SER A 59 25.02 -5.52 -9.16
C SER A 59 23.72 -4.86 -9.65
N PHE A 60 23.67 -4.49 -10.93
CA PHE A 60 22.49 -3.89 -11.53
C PHE A 60 21.25 -4.80 -11.43
N ARG A 61 21.39 -6.09 -11.76
CA ARG A 61 20.32 -7.09 -11.61
C ARG A 61 19.80 -7.13 -10.18
N GLN A 62 20.69 -7.20 -9.21
CA GLN A 62 20.34 -7.26 -7.79
C GLN A 62 19.55 -6.03 -7.35
N GLU A 63 19.97 -4.83 -7.75
CA GLU A 63 19.27 -3.58 -7.43
C GLU A 63 17.89 -3.51 -8.09
N MET A 64 17.76 -3.92 -9.35
CA MET A 64 16.48 -3.95 -10.05
C MET A 64 15.53 -4.97 -9.42
N GLU A 65 16.01 -6.16 -9.06
CA GLU A 65 15.22 -7.17 -8.35
C GLU A 65 14.72 -6.67 -7.00
N GLU A 66 15.57 -5.97 -6.24
CA GLU A 66 15.17 -5.34 -4.98
C GLU A 66 14.09 -4.28 -5.21
N GLY A 67 14.26 -3.45 -6.24
CA GLY A 67 13.23 -2.49 -6.66
C GLY A 67 11.88 -3.15 -6.94
N VAL A 68 11.86 -4.28 -7.67
CA VAL A 68 10.64 -5.06 -7.92
C VAL A 68 10.05 -5.59 -6.62
N ARG A 69 10.88 -6.13 -5.71
CA ARG A 69 10.42 -6.61 -4.39
C ARG A 69 9.79 -5.49 -3.57
N CYS A 70 10.43 -4.32 -3.48
CA CYS A 70 9.92 -3.16 -2.75
C CYS A 70 8.55 -2.71 -3.29
N TRP A 71 8.43 -2.47 -4.59
CA TRP A 71 7.16 -2.02 -5.19
C TRP A 71 6.05 -3.07 -5.08
N THR A 72 6.41 -4.35 -5.20
CA THR A 72 5.47 -5.47 -4.99
C THR A 72 4.94 -5.49 -3.56
N SER A 73 5.82 -5.28 -2.57
CA SER A 73 5.43 -5.19 -1.16
C SER A 73 4.45 -4.04 -0.92
N VAL A 74 4.73 -2.86 -1.45
CA VAL A 74 3.85 -1.68 -1.35
C VAL A 74 2.48 -1.96 -1.98
N ARG A 75 2.46 -2.53 -3.19
CA ARG A 75 1.21 -2.93 -3.85
C ARG A 75 0.39 -3.89 -3.01
N ASN A 76 1.04 -4.93 -2.46
CA ASN A 76 0.37 -5.94 -1.65
C ASN A 76 -0.19 -5.35 -0.34
N MET A 77 0.51 -4.42 0.31
CA MET A 77 -0.02 -3.71 1.48
C MET A 77 -1.32 -2.94 1.16
N HIS A 78 -1.39 -2.32 -0.02
CA HIS A 78 -2.59 -1.58 -0.44
C HIS A 78 -3.73 -2.52 -0.88
N LEU A 79 -3.41 -3.66 -1.49
CA LEU A 79 -4.37 -4.73 -1.78
C LEU A 79 -4.97 -5.31 -0.49
N ASP A 80 -4.13 -5.60 0.50
CA ASP A 80 -4.56 -6.10 1.80
C ASP A 80 -5.46 -5.09 2.52
N ALA A 81 -5.10 -3.80 2.47
CA ALA A 81 -5.91 -2.73 3.03
C ALA A 81 -7.30 -2.62 2.37
N MET A 82 -7.40 -2.92 1.07
CA MET A 82 -8.69 -2.99 0.38
C MET A 82 -9.49 -4.23 0.75
N GLN A 83 -8.85 -5.38 1.01
CA GLN A 83 -9.53 -6.66 1.25
C GLN A 83 -9.95 -6.87 2.70
N ARG A 84 -9.22 -6.30 3.66
CA ARG A 84 -9.54 -6.42 5.08
C ARG A 84 -10.81 -5.61 5.41
N PRO A 85 -11.72 -6.13 6.26
CA PRO A 85 -12.70 -5.28 6.93
C PRO A 85 -11.95 -4.17 7.70
N SER A 86 -12.60 -3.04 8.01
CA SER A 86 -11.95 -1.82 8.53
C SER A 86 -11.34 -1.93 9.94
N GLU A 87 -10.85 -3.11 10.32
CA GLU A 87 -9.92 -3.29 11.40
C GLU A 87 -8.59 -2.63 11.03
N PRO A 88 -7.92 -2.01 12.00
CA PRO A 88 -6.64 -1.35 11.76
C PRO A 88 -5.61 -2.38 11.28
N THR A 89 -4.87 -2.03 10.23
CA THR A 89 -3.85 -2.89 9.60
C THR A 89 -2.80 -3.39 10.59
N TRP A 90 -2.57 -2.65 11.69
CA TRP A 90 -1.64 -3.00 12.77
C TRP A 90 -2.22 -2.66 14.16
N PRO A 91 -3.09 -3.50 14.72
CA PRO A 91 -3.77 -3.19 15.98
C PRO A 91 -2.79 -3.07 17.16
N GLY A 92 -1.68 -3.82 17.14
CA GLY A 92 -0.62 -3.74 18.14
C GLY A 92 0.15 -2.41 18.10
N ILE A 93 0.48 -1.93 16.88
CA ILE A 93 1.15 -0.63 16.69
C ILE A 93 0.23 0.50 17.09
N GLU A 94 -1.04 0.46 16.68
CA GLU A 94 -2.02 1.47 17.09
C GLU A 94 -2.18 1.50 18.63
N LYS A 95 -2.25 0.34 19.28
CA LYS A 95 -2.29 0.23 20.75
C LYS A 95 -1.02 0.83 21.38
N ALA A 96 0.15 0.60 20.81
CA ALA A 96 1.41 1.17 21.29
C ALA A 96 1.46 2.70 21.12
N LEU A 97 1.03 3.24 19.97
CA LEU A 97 0.94 4.68 19.70
C LEU A 97 -0.05 5.37 20.66
N ARG A 98 -1.22 4.76 20.88
CA ARG A 98 -2.20 5.24 21.86
C ARG A 98 -1.64 5.25 23.28
N ARG A 99 -0.92 4.20 23.68
CA ARG A 99 -0.23 4.13 24.99
C ARG A 99 0.85 5.21 25.13
N ALA A 100 1.52 5.57 24.03
CA ALA A 100 2.51 6.64 23.99
C ALA A 100 1.89 8.05 23.93
N GLY A 101 0.54 8.17 23.98
CA GLY A 101 -0.16 9.47 23.90
C GLY A 101 -0.22 10.08 22.50
N ILE A 102 0.31 9.40 21.48
CA ILE A 102 0.32 9.87 20.09
C ILE A 102 -1.07 9.59 19.49
N THR A 103 -1.97 10.56 19.60
CA THR A 103 -3.37 10.44 19.14
C THR A 103 -3.69 11.26 17.89
N GLU A 104 -2.78 12.11 17.42
CA GLU A 104 -2.97 12.89 16.19
C GLU A 104 -2.13 12.36 15.02
N LEU A 105 -2.65 11.37 14.30
CA LEU A 105 -2.62 11.46 12.84
C LEU A 105 -3.87 12.24 12.46
N LYS A 106 -3.79 13.57 12.57
CA LYS A 106 -4.81 14.48 12.01
C LYS A 106 -5.01 14.10 10.55
N ARG A 107 -6.12 13.44 10.26
CA ARG A 107 -6.62 13.24 8.90
C ARG A 107 -6.78 14.63 8.28
N ARG A 108 -5.84 15.02 7.42
CA ARG A 108 -6.08 16.05 6.41
C ARG A 108 -6.74 15.37 5.20
#